data_AF-A0A5Q2W0U4-F1
#
_entry.id   AF-A0A5Q2W0U4-F1
#
_cell.length_a   1.000
_cell.length_b   1.000
_cell.length_c   1.000
_cell.angle_alpha   90.00
_cell.angle_beta   90.00
_cell.angle_gamma   90.00
#
_symmetry.space_group_name_H-M   'P 1'
#
loop_
_entity.id
_entity.type
_entity.pdbx_description
1 polymer ?
#
loop_
_entity_poly.entity_id
_entity_poly.type
_entity_poly.pdbx_seq_one_letter_code
_entity_poly.pdbx_strand_id
1 'polypeptide(L)' 'MGDVSAVISVRLRGDEIDALERAAAAAGVPLSTFIRQAALSVASPLDMRAVSAQAETFEIEARRLLALLRGKAS' A
#
# COMPACT_ATOMS: atom_id res chain seq x y z
N MET A 1 -12.25 15.63 16.32
CA MET A 1 -12.35 16.21 14.97
C MET A 1 -11.12 15.71 14.23
N GLY A 2 -11.28 14.78 13.28
CA GLY A 2 -10.14 14.11 12.66
C GLY A 2 -9.44 15.05 11.69
N ASP A 3 -8.17 15.36 11.97
CA ASP A 3 -7.30 16.15 11.10
C ASP A 3 -7.18 15.49 9.72
N VAL A 4 -7.12 16.31 8.67
CA VAL A 4 -6.79 15.86 7.31
C VAL A 4 -5.33 15.39 7.34
N SER A 5 -5.11 14.09 7.58
CA SER A 5 -3.76 13.62 7.94
C SER A 5 -2.81 13.38 6.75
N ALA A 6 -3.28 13.45 5.50
CA ALA A 6 -2.43 13.35 4.33
C ALA A 6 -3.14 13.84 3.06
N VAL A 7 -2.43 14.64 2.25
CA VAL A 7 -2.81 14.98 0.87
C VAL A 7 -1.85 14.22 -0.05
N ILE A 8 -2.40 13.46 -0.99
CA ILE A 8 -1.62 12.69 -1.99
C ILE A 8 -1.78 13.38 -3.33
N SER A 9 -0.67 13.85 -3.91
CA SER A 9 -0.64 14.34 -5.28
C SER A 9 -0.31 13.20 -6.24
N VAL A 10 -1.15 12.99 -7.24
CA VAL A 10 -0.98 11.96 -8.27
C VAL A 10 -0.90 12.66 -9.62
N ARG A 11 0.02 12.22 -10.48
CA ARG A 11 0.12 12.72 -11.85
C ARG A 11 -0.60 11.75 -12.78
N LEU A 12 -1.54 12.27 -13.55
CA LEU A 12 -2.35 11.54 -14.51
C LEU A 12 -2.12 12.12 -15.90
N ARG A 13 -2.29 11.30 -16.93
CA ARG A 13 -2.45 11.78 -18.30
C ARG A 13 -3.84 12.41 -18.48
N GLY A 14 -4.00 13.24 -19.51
CA GLY A 14 -5.25 13.96 -19.76
C GLY A 14 -6.44 13.03 -20.01
N ASP A 15 -6.24 11.95 -20.74
CA ASP A 15 -7.25 10.92 -21.00
C ASP A 15 -7.61 10.11 -19.75
N GLU A 16 -6.66 9.89 -18.85
CA GLU A 16 -6.86 9.19 -17.57
C GLU A 16 -7.74 10.01 -16.61
N ILE A 17 -7.54 11.33 -16.53
CA ILE A 17 -8.39 12.19 -15.68
C ILE A 17 -9.82 12.28 -16.22
N ASP A 18 -10.01 12.42 -17.53
CA ASP A 18 -11.34 12.45 -18.16
C ASP A 18 -12.12 11.15 -17.90
N ALA A 19 -11.43 10.01 -17.94
CA ALA A 19 -12.03 8.71 -17.63
C ALA A 19 -12.49 8.63 -16.17
N LEU A 20 -11.69 9.13 -15.23
CA LEU A 20 -12.04 9.16 -13.80
C LEU A 20 -13.22 10.10 -13.53
N GLU A 21 -13.25 11.28 -14.16
CA GLU A 21 -14.36 12.22 -14.01
C GLU A 21 -15.68 11.63 -14.52
N ARG A 22 -15.67 10.97 -15.68
CA ARG A 22 -16.86 10.27 -16.20
C ARG A 22 -17.32 9.17 -15.26
N ALA A 23 -16.40 8.38 -14.71
CA ALA A 23 -16.72 7.30 -13.79
C ALA A 23 -17.30 7.83 -12.47
N ALA A 24 -16.72 8.90 -11.92
CA ALA A 24 -17.23 9.55 -10.72
C ALA A 24 -18.63 10.14 -10.94
N ALA A 25 -18.85 10.80 -12.09
CA ALA A 25 -20.15 11.34 -12.47
C ALA A 25 -21.21 10.24 -12.64
N ALA A 26 -20.86 9.12 -13.29
CA ALA A 26 -21.76 7.97 -13.44
C ALA A 26 -22.12 7.32 -12.10
N ALA A 27 -21.18 7.33 -11.14
CA ALA A 27 -21.40 6.86 -9.77
C ALA A 27 -22.11 7.90 -8.88
N GLY A 28 -22.34 9.13 -9.36
CA GLY A 28 -23.01 10.19 -8.61
C GLY A 28 -22.23 10.70 -7.40
N VAL A 29 -20.90 10.54 -7.38
CA VAL A 29 -20.04 10.92 -6.25
C VAL A 29 -18.95 11.91 -6.66
N PRO A 30 -18.45 12.76 -5.74
CA PRO A 30 -17.31 13.62 -6.03
C PRO A 30 -16.07 12.83 -6.43
N LEU A 31 -15.26 13.37 -7.36
CA LEU A 31 -14.04 12.74 -7.87
C LEU A 31 -13.08 12.29 -6.76
N SER A 32 -12.85 13.12 -5.75
CA SER A 32 -11.99 12.79 -4.61
C SER A 32 -12.53 11.60 -3.78
N THR A 33 -13.85 11.53 -3.60
CA THR A 33 -14.52 10.40 -2.94
C THR A 33 -14.38 9.12 -3.77
N PHE A 34 -14.59 9.23 -5.08
CA PHE A 34 -14.44 8.11 -6.02
C PHE A 34 -13.03 7.52 -5.98
N ILE A 35 -12.01 8.38 -6.12
CA ILE A 35 -10.59 7.97 -6.06
C ILE A 35 -10.28 7.34 -4.71
N ARG A 36 -10.78 7.92 -3.60
CA ARG A 36 -10.59 7.36 -2.26
C ARG A 36 -11.19 5.96 -2.14
N GLN A 37 -12.41 5.75 -2.60
CA GLN A 37 -13.07 4.44 -2.54
C GLN A 37 -12.37 3.41 -3.41
N ALA A 38 -11.96 3.78 -4.63
CA ALA A 38 -11.18 2.92 -5.51
C ALA A 38 -9.85 2.53 -4.83
N ALA A 39 -9.11 3.50 -4.28
CA ALA A 39 -7.88 3.24 -3.56
C ALA A 39 -8.09 2.31 -2.36
N LEU A 40 -9.16 2.50 -1.59
CA LEU A 40 -9.50 1.64 -0.45
C LEU A 40 -9.95 0.23 -0.87
N SER A 41 -10.59 0.07 -2.03
CA SER A 41 -10.98 -1.24 -2.55
C SER A 41 -9.78 -2.07 -3.04
N VAL A 42 -8.74 -1.39 -3.55
CA VAL A 42 -7.51 -2.02 -4.05
C VAL A 42 -6.52 -2.23 -2.92
N ALA A 43 -6.51 -1.34 -1.93
CA ALA A 43 -5.88 -1.57 -0.65
C ALA A 43 -6.68 -2.64 0.10
N SER A 44 -6.49 -3.90 -0.30
CA SER A 44 -6.71 -5.02 0.61
C SER A 44 -6.07 -4.62 1.94
N PRO A 45 -6.76 -4.70 3.08
CA PRO A 45 -6.17 -4.31 4.35
C PRO A 45 -4.83 -5.02 4.43
N LEU A 46 -3.73 -4.27 4.43
CA LEU A 46 -2.42 -4.86 4.67
C LEU A 46 -2.57 -5.54 6.02
N ASP A 47 -2.58 -6.87 6.02
CA ASP A 47 -2.64 -7.62 7.25
C ASP A 47 -1.28 -7.41 7.93
N MET A 48 -1.22 -6.36 8.73
CA MET A 48 0.00 -5.99 9.44
C MET A 48 0.47 -7.13 10.35
N ARG A 49 -0.42 -8.05 10.76
CA ARG A 49 -0.01 -9.26 11.50
C ARG A 49 0.71 -10.23 10.57
N ALA A 50 0.19 -10.47 9.37
CA ALA A 50 0.86 -11.28 8.37
C ALA A 50 2.22 -10.67 7.95
N VAL A 51 2.28 -9.35 7.75
CA VAL A 51 3.53 -8.64 7.42
C VAL A 51 4.55 -8.76 8.56
N SER A 52 4.14 -8.54 9.81
CA SER A 52 5.02 -8.69 10.97
C SER A 52 5.51 -10.13 11.16
N ALA A 53 4.63 -11.13 11.02
CA ALA A 53 5.02 -12.54 11.11
C ALA A 53 6.03 -12.93 10.01
N GLN A 54 5.84 -12.40 8.80
CA GLN A 54 6.79 -12.59 7.71
C GLN A 54 8.15 -11.93 8.01
N ALA A 55 8.14 -10.71 8.56
CA ALA A 55 9.35 -9.98 8.93
C ALA A 55 10.15 -10.69 10.03
N GLU A 56 9.49 -11.22 11.07
CA GLU A 56 10.13 -12.01 12.12
C GLU A 56 10.78 -13.29 11.56
N THR A 57 10.09 -13.97 10.63
CA THR A 57 10.62 -15.16 9.97
C THR A 57 11.90 -14.82 9.19
N PHE A 58 11.89 -13.73 8.42
CA PHE A 58 13.07 -13.24 7.71
C PHE A 58 14.23 -12.90 8.67
N GLU A 59 13.94 -12.28 9.81
CA GLU A 59 14.96 -11.95 10.80
C GLU A 59 15.62 -13.22 11.37
N ILE A 60 14.83 -14.25 11.71
CA ILE A 60 15.31 -15.53 12.20
C ILE A 60 16.20 -16.22 11.16
N GLU A 61 15.76 -16.25 9.89
CA GLU A 61 16.53 -16.84 8.80
C GLU A 61 17.84 -16.09 8.54
N ALA A 62 17.81 -14.76 8.54
CA ALA A 62 19.00 -13.93 8.38
C ALA A 62 20.00 -14.17 9.52
N ARG A 63 19.53 -14.27 10.77
CA ARG A 63 20.37 -14.60 11.93
C ARG A 63 20.99 -16.00 11.81
N ARG A 64 20.22 -17.00 11.35
CA ARG A 64 20.74 -18.36 11.09
C ARG A 64 21.80 -18.37 10.00
N LEU A 65 21.58 -17.66 8.89
CA LEU A 65 22.55 -17.55 7.80
C LEU A 65 23.85 -16.92 8.29
N LEU A 66 23.78 -15.83 9.05
CA LEU A 66 24.94 -15.17 9.63
C LEU A 66 25.72 -16.09 10.58
N ALA A 67 25.02 -16.89 11.39
CA ALA A 67 25.66 -17.86 12.28
C ALA A 67 26.39 -18.97 11.50
N LEU A 68 25.78 -19.48 10.42
CA LEU A 68 26.41 -20.48 9.54
C LEU A 68 27.65 -19.94 8.84
N LEU A 69 27.61 -18.70 8.36
CA LEU A 69 28.77 -18.03 7.74
C LEU A 69 29.92 -17.83 8.74
N ARG A 70 29.60 -17.49 10.00
CA ARG A 70 30.61 -17.36 11.07
C ARG A 70 31.20 -18.71 11.48
N GLY A 71 30.39 -19.77 11.54
CA GLY A 71 30.84 -21.11 11.90
C GLY A 71 31.69 -21.81 10.83
N LYS A 72 31.59 -21.42 9.56
CA LYS A 72 32.46 -21.93 8.47
C LYS A 72 33.82 -21.24 8.35
N ALA A 73 34.06 -20.20 9.16
CA ALA A 73 35.31 -19.43 9.17
C ALA A 73 36.27 -19.85 10.31
N SER A 74 35.95 -20.93 11.04
CA SER A 74 36.81 -21.59 12.03
C SER A 74 37.25 -22.97 11.56
#